data_AF-A0AB36ICS0-F1
#
_entry.id   AF-A0AB36ICS0-F1
#
_cell.length_a   1.000
_cell.length_b   1.000
_cell.length_c   1.000
_cell.angle_alpha   90.00
_cell.angle_beta   90.00
_cell.angle_gamma   90.00
#
_symmetry.space_group_name_H-M   'P 1'
#
loop_
_entity.id
_entity.type
_entity.pdbx_description
1 polymer ?
#
loop_
_entity_poly.entity_id
_entity_poly.type
_entity_poly.pdbx_seq_one_letter_code
_entity_poly.pdbx_strand_id
1 'polypeptide(L)'
;MFNNRIRTAALAGAIAISTAASGVAIPAFAQETTVTTNGFNDADGSTIQPAPAVDHSEAELRDATDATGNYLAAFQSGDIEAIVGAYVDAGVDGFDPSEQAIFEAFEAARDEATQQLAFSAETITKTRESVAYALKVDQEATEAYLAYRNALRGAATSINPLIDAANAANRTDGSEIEIYDNIFLASDVFTDGPLLLPAYRELVALQTEVNEDLEWLGEFAIDNDPENYVQRYHIPAVEALKAEIDARLEAIEPLRADSAEKNRIAQKSDVLVRQLFLERATAQRDTLRVVEAIFATAARYVELYESDENVNVEGDTLRNHYVALLPTLFGAASFNVGVLDTADDAAIDFYLVWDTDLATNDEDAAYAEEKRQFALLTYAKVFINGIWQEEVKYVQNLDEGARAEAARIEAERLADEAYRAEQLRIAQEAADAQKAIAEALAKEAENGNNNGGDNSSDDKETGSSDIGSWGPFAAIAAIIAAIAAIFPFLSGIVKF
;
A
#
# COMPACT_ATOMS: atom_id res chain seq x y z
N MET A 1 0.20 -39.47 10.05
CA MET A 1 1.42 -39.30 10.87
C MET A 1 1.62 -37.81 11.13
N PHE A 2 0.98 -37.25 12.17
CA PHE A 2 1.32 -35.91 12.66
C PHE A 2 2.27 -36.03 13.85
N ASN A 3 3.57 -35.85 13.59
CA ASN A 3 4.52 -35.46 14.61
C ASN A 3 4.56 -33.92 14.66
N ASN A 4 4.57 -33.36 15.87
CA ASN A 4 4.76 -31.95 16.25
C ASN A 4 3.53 -31.06 16.38
N ARG A 5 2.68 -31.35 17.37
CA ARG A 5 1.84 -30.34 18.05
C ARG A 5 2.53 -29.76 19.29
N ILE A 6 3.64 -29.05 19.09
CA ILE A 6 4.15 -28.02 20.03
C ILE A 6 4.80 -26.91 19.19
N ARG A 7 4.03 -26.19 18.36
CA ARG A 7 4.46 -24.91 17.75
C ARG A 7 3.36 -23.86 17.60
N THR A 8 2.09 -24.17 17.87
CA THR A 8 0.98 -23.20 17.74
C THR A 8 0.94 -22.14 18.85
N ALA A 9 1.74 -22.27 19.91
CA ALA A 9 1.97 -21.15 20.86
C ALA A 9 3.09 -20.18 20.39
N ALA A 10 3.88 -20.54 19.39
CA ALA A 10 4.99 -19.71 18.90
C ALA A 10 4.59 -18.81 17.70
N LEU A 11 3.54 -19.17 16.94
CA LEU A 11 3.12 -18.38 15.78
C LEU A 11 2.11 -17.26 16.13
N ALA A 12 1.36 -17.42 17.24
CA ALA A 12 0.63 -16.30 17.86
C ALA A 12 1.59 -15.21 18.42
N GLY A 13 2.88 -15.54 18.61
CA GLY A 13 3.92 -14.61 19.02
C GLY A 13 4.58 -13.81 17.89
N ALA A 14 4.28 -14.11 16.62
CA ALA A 14 4.85 -13.39 15.46
C ALA A 14 3.89 -12.34 14.86
N ILE A 15 2.58 -12.47 15.11
CA ILE A 15 1.55 -11.51 14.67
C ILE A 15 1.24 -10.45 15.77
N ALA A 16 1.90 -10.53 16.93
CA ALA A 16 1.80 -9.55 18.01
C ALA A 16 3.03 -8.62 18.16
N ILE A 17 3.95 -8.57 17.19
CA ILE A 17 5.11 -7.66 17.20
C ILE A 17 4.94 -6.58 16.13
N SER A 18 3.95 -5.70 16.33
CA SER A 18 4.02 -4.31 15.85
C SER A 18 3.14 -3.35 16.65
N THR A 19 2.32 -3.84 17.59
CA THR A 19 1.42 -3.02 18.41
C THR A 19 1.48 -3.36 19.90
N ALA A 20 2.62 -3.14 20.57
CA ALA A 20 2.66 -2.80 22.00
C ALA A 20 4.03 -2.21 22.42
N ALA A 21 3.99 -1.12 23.17
CA ALA A 21 5.13 -0.30 23.57
C ALA A 21 5.93 -0.81 24.80
N SER A 22 7.19 -0.34 24.88
CA SER A 22 8.02 -0.08 26.07
C SER A 22 8.72 -1.24 26.84
N GLY A 23 10.07 -1.20 26.77
CA GLY A 23 10.93 -1.10 27.96
C GLY A 23 11.51 -2.38 28.60
N VAL A 24 12.66 -2.87 28.11
CA VAL A 24 13.80 -3.35 28.92
C VAL A 24 15.09 -3.21 28.09
N ALA A 25 16.07 -2.50 28.63
CA ALA A 25 17.32 -2.08 27.98
C ALA A 25 18.41 -3.16 27.95
N ILE A 26 19.07 -3.36 26.80
CA ILE A 26 20.47 -3.82 26.65
C ILE A 26 21.01 -3.31 25.28
N PRO A 27 22.34 -3.14 25.12
CA PRO A 27 23.11 -1.91 25.16
C PRO A 27 23.24 -1.16 23.80
N ALA A 28 23.54 0.14 23.91
CA ALA A 28 23.58 1.13 22.84
C ALA A 28 24.56 0.82 21.69
N PHE A 29 24.01 0.52 20.52
CA PHE A 29 24.55 0.95 19.21
C PHE A 29 23.37 1.20 18.26
N ALA A 30 22.51 2.14 18.61
CA ALA A 30 21.58 2.73 17.67
C ALA A 30 21.57 4.22 17.97
N GLN A 31 22.22 4.98 17.09
CA GLN A 31 21.83 6.35 16.86
C GLN A 31 20.38 6.25 16.35
N GLU A 32 19.41 6.45 17.26
CA GLU A 32 18.00 6.52 16.93
C GLU A 32 17.77 7.74 16.04
N THR A 33 18.00 7.57 14.75
CA THR A 33 17.30 8.37 13.74
C THR A 33 15.90 7.82 13.66
N THR A 34 14.93 8.66 14.02
CA THR A 34 13.51 8.47 13.72
C THR A 34 13.38 7.98 12.28
N VAL A 35 12.91 6.75 12.07
CA VAL A 35 12.55 6.26 10.73
C VAL A 35 11.30 7.02 10.32
N THR A 36 11.47 8.19 9.73
CA THR A 36 10.44 8.81 8.92
C THR A 36 10.16 7.87 7.76
N THR A 37 8.90 7.60 7.44
CA THR A 37 8.42 6.80 6.29
C THR A 37 8.81 7.37 4.92
N ASN A 38 9.84 8.23 4.84
CA ASN A 38 10.29 9.03 3.70
C ASN A 38 10.92 8.20 2.56
N GLY A 39 10.49 6.96 2.33
CA GLY A 39 10.99 6.08 1.25
C GLY A 39 10.01 5.01 0.77
N PHE A 40 8.81 4.93 1.33
CA PHE A 40 7.73 4.06 0.84
C PHE A 40 6.57 4.93 0.35
N ASN A 41 6.02 4.63 -0.83
CA ASN A 41 4.98 5.45 -1.43
C ASN A 41 3.61 4.76 -1.32
N ASP A 42 2.62 5.47 -0.78
CA ASP A 42 1.24 4.98 -0.73
C ASP A 42 0.61 4.94 -2.13
N ALA A 43 1.05 5.81 -3.05
CA ALA A 43 0.47 5.97 -4.38
C ALA A 43 0.61 4.74 -5.28
N ASP A 44 1.61 3.88 -5.04
CA ASP A 44 1.83 2.65 -5.79
C ASP A 44 1.63 1.37 -4.93
N GLY A 45 1.11 1.49 -3.71
CA GLY A 45 0.82 0.35 -2.84
C GLY A 45 2.06 -0.35 -2.26
N SER A 46 3.23 0.30 -2.30
CA SER A 46 4.47 -0.22 -1.73
C SER A 46 4.59 -0.06 -0.22
N THR A 47 3.89 0.91 0.37
CA THR A 47 3.82 1.04 1.82
C THR A 47 3.03 -0.12 2.42
N ILE A 48 3.49 -0.58 3.58
CA ILE A 48 2.73 -1.51 4.41
C ILE A 48 1.50 -0.79 4.98
N GLN A 49 0.31 -1.27 4.62
CA GLN A 49 -0.96 -0.77 5.14
C GLN A 49 -1.62 -1.86 5.97
N PRO A 50 -2.18 -1.54 7.16
CA PRO A 50 -3.03 -2.49 7.88
C PRO A 50 -4.19 -2.90 6.97
N ALA A 51 -4.34 -4.19 6.70
CA ALA A 51 -5.43 -4.70 5.89
C ALA A 51 -6.57 -5.19 6.81
N PRO A 52 -7.65 -4.42 7.01
CA PRO A 52 -8.82 -4.94 7.71
C PRO A 52 -9.39 -6.15 6.95
N ALA A 53 -10.01 -7.07 7.69
CA ALA A 53 -10.73 -8.19 7.07
C ALA A 53 -12.02 -7.68 6.42
N VAL A 54 -11.98 -7.45 5.10
CA VAL A 54 -13.11 -7.01 4.27
C VAL A 54 -13.30 -8.01 3.14
N ASP A 55 -14.54 -8.47 2.95
CA ASP A 55 -14.88 -9.39 1.87
C ASP A 55 -14.96 -8.63 0.55
N HIS A 56 -13.97 -8.84 -0.31
CA HIS A 56 -14.05 -8.54 -1.74
C HIS A 56 -14.12 -9.89 -2.45
N SER A 57 -15.17 -10.10 -3.24
CA SER A 57 -15.37 -11.36 -3.94
C SER A 57 -14.27 -11.63 -4.95
N GLU A 58 -13.99 -12.91 -5.22
CA GLU A 58 -12.96 -13.30 -6.20
C GLU A 58 -13.26 -12.75 -7.60
N ALA A 59 -14.54 -12.59 -7.96
CA ALA A 59 -14.93 -11.95 -9.21
C ALA A 59 -14.57 -10.45 -9.25
N GLU A 60 -14.78 -9.72 -8.14
CA GLU A 60 -14.38 -8.31 -8.05
C GLU A 60 -12.86 -8.15 -8.13
N LEU A 61 -12.10 -9.03 -7.48
CA LEU A 61 -10.63 -9.03 -7.55
C LEU A 61 -10.13 -9.38 -8.95
N ARG A 62 -10.76 -10.34 -9.62
CA ARG A 62 -10.47 -10.69 -11.01
C ARG A 62 -10.72 -9.51 -11.93
N ASP A 63 -11.92 -8.93 -11.88
CA ASP A 63 -12.29 -7.82 -12.76
C ASP A 63 -11.38 -6.59 -12.53
N ALA A 64 -10.98 -6.33 -11.28
CA ALA A 64 -10.02 -5.29 -10.95
C ALA A 64 -8.62 -5.59 -11.52
N THR A 65 -8.10 -6.81 -11.34
CA THR A 65 -6.79 -7.17 -11.89
C THR A 65 -6.80 -7.28 -13.41
N ASP A 66 -7.90 -7.72 -14.03
CA ASP A 66 -8.07 -7.74 -15.49
C ASP A 66 -8.09 -6.34 -16.10
N ALA A 67 -8.65 -5.35 -15.40
CA ALA A 67 -8.65 -3.97 -15.89
C ALA A 67 -7.20 -3.44 -16.10
N THR A 68 -6.30 -3.70 -15.16
CA THR A 68 -4.87 -3.38 -15.32
C THR A 68 -4.17 -4.31 -16.32
N GLY A 69 -4.53 -5.61 -16.33
CA GLY A 69 -4.01 -6.58 -17.28
C GLY A 69 -4.29 -6.19 -18.74
N ASN A 70 -5.49 -5.68 -19.03
CA ASN A 70 -5.87 -5.21 -20.37
C ASN A 70 -4.99 -4.07 -20.88
N TYR A 71 -4.58 -3.15 -19.99
CA TYR A 71 -3.62 -2.10 -20.33
C TYR A 71 -2.23 -2.68 -20.62
N LEU A 72 -1.78 -3.65 -19.81
CA LEU A 72 -0.47 -4.28 -19.94
C LEU A 72 -0.37 -5.34 -21.06
N ALA A 73 -1.50 -5.79 -21.61
CA ALA A 73 -1.55 -6.86 -22.61
C ALA A 73 -0.72 -6.57 -23.87
N ALA A 74 -0.67 -5.31 -24.31
CA ALA A 74 0.16 -4.91 -25.44
C ALA A 74 1.67 -5.01 -25.12
N PHE A 75 2.06 -4.70 -23.88
CA PHE A 75 3.44 -4.85 -23.41
C PHE A 75 3.84 -6.33 -23.28
N GLN A 76 2.93 -7.18 -22.83
CA GLN A 76 3.15 -8.63 -22.72
C GLN A 76 3.32 -9.31 -24.09
N SER A 77 2.48 -8.93 -25.06
CA SER A 77 2.57 -9.46 -26.42
C SER A 77 3.68 -8.83 -27.27
N GLY A 78 4.29 -7.74 -26.79
CA GLY A 78 5.25 -6.95 -27.57
C GLY A 78 4.61 -6.27 -28.78
N ASP A 79 3.30 -6.00 -28.73
CA ASP A 79 2.56 -5.32 -29.79
C ASP A 79 2.88 -3.82 -29.76
N ILE A 80 3.98 -3.47 -30.43
CA ILE A 80 4.45 -2.10 -30.54
C ILE A 80 3.38 -1.20 -31.17
N GLU A 81 2.62 -1.70 -32.15
CA GLU A 81 1.55 -0.93 -32.81
C GLU A 81 0.44 -0.59 -31.84
N ALA A 82 0.04 -1.52 -30.96
CA ALA A 82 -0.92 -1.22 -29.90
C ALA A 82 -0.38 -0.24 -28.84
N ILE A 83 0.90 -0.36 -28.45
CA ILE A 83 1.52 0.52 -27.45
C ILE A 83 1.64 1.96 -27.95
N VAL A 84 2.08 2.16 -29.20
CA VAL A 84 2.36 3.50 -29.73
C VAL A 84 1.27 4.04 -30.64
N GLY A 85 0.38 3.18 -31.15
CA GLY A 85 -0.62 3.51 -32.17
C GLY A 85 -1.64 4.55 -31.71
N ALA A 86 -2.12 4.43 -30.46
CA ALA A 86 -3.05 5.41 -29.88
C ALA A 86 -2.44 6.83 -29.82
N TYR A 87 -1.12 6.93 -29.59
CA TYR A 87 -0.41 8.20 -29.55
C TYR A 87 -0.03 8.71 -30.96
N VAL A 88 0.21 7.81 -31.91
CA VAL A 88 0.41 8.10 -33.34
C VAL A 88 -0.86 8.68 -33.98
N ASP A 89 -2.03 8.17 -33.59
CA ASP A 89 -3.34 8.57 -34.13
C ASP A 89 -3.90 9.86 -33.50
N ALA A 90 -3.29 10.35 -32.41
CA ALA A 90 -3.72 11.57 -31.72
C ALA A 90 -3.36 12.87 -32.48
N GLY A 91 -2.55 12.79 -33.54
CA GLY A 91 -2.18 13.94 -34.38
C GLY A 91 -3.36 14.50 -35.19
N VAL A 92 -3.52 15.82 -35.21
CA VAL A 92 -4.52 16.49 -36.05
C VAL A 92 -4.07 16.40 -37.51
N ASP A 93 -4.89 15.78 -38.37
CA ASP A 93 -4.67 15.54 -39.81
C ASP A 93 -3.68 14.41 -40.21
N GLY A 94 -3.24 13.55 -39.26
CA GLY A 94 -2.41 12.36 -39.54
C GLY A 94 -1.24 12.17 -38.55
N PHE A 95 -0.30 11.29 -38.87
CA PHE A 95 0.94 11.11 -38.08
C PHE A 95 1.83 12.34 -38.21
N ASP A 96 1.99 13.11 -37.12
CA ASP A 96 2.99 14.17 -37.01
C ASP A 96 4.31 13.59 -36.46
N PRO A 97 5.37 13.46 -37.26
CA PRO A 97 6.66 12.97 -36.81
C PRO A 97 7.49 14.04 -36.07
N SER A 98 6.90 15.20 -35.74
CA SER A 98 7.61 16.25 -35.01
C SER A 98 8.06 15.77 -33.63
N GLU A 99 9.24 16.22 -33.19
CA GLU A 99 9.75 15.88 -31.85
C GLU A 99 8.84 16.41 -30.74
N GLN A 100 8.14 17.53 -30.98
CA GLN A 100 7.12 18.01 -30.05
C GLN A 100 5.96 17.03 -29.91
N ALA A 101 5.40 16.53 -31.01
CA ALA A 101 4.33 15.53 -30.97
C ALA A 101 4.80 14.23 -30.29
N ILE A 102 6.05 13.81 -30.53
CA ILE A 102 6.65 12.65 -29.87
C ILE A 102 6.79 12.88 -28.35
N PHE A 103 7.22 14.07 -27.93
CA PHE A 103 7.29 14.44 -26.51
C PHE A 103 5.90 14.38 -25.85
N GLU A 104 4.90 15.02 -26.46
CA GLU A 104 3.52 15.03 -25.96
C GLU A 104 2.94 13.61 -25.86
N ALA A 105 3.24 12.74 -26.84
CA ALA A 105 2.88 11.32 -26.81
C ALA A 105 3.52 10.57 -25.62
N PHE A 106 4.82 10.74 -25.38
CA PHE A 106 5.48 10.09 -24.26
C PHE A 106 5.02 10.62 -22.90
N GLU A 107 4.73 11.92 -22.78
CA GLU A 107 4.13 12.50 -21.57
C GLU A 107 2.74 11.91 -21.31
N ALA A 108 1.88 11.83 -22.34
CA ALA A 108 0.56 11.23 -22.22
C ALA A 108 0.63 9.75 -21.81
N ALA A 109 1.57 8.99 -22.38
CA ALA A 109 1.80 7.60 -22.05
C ALA A 109 2.31 7.41 -20.60
N ARG A 110 3.21 8.29 -20.15
CA ARG A 110 3.65 8.35 -18.76
C ARG A 110 2.46 8.60 -17.84
N ASP A 111 1.65 9.62 -18.12
CA ASP A 111 0.52 10.00 -17.28
C ASP A 111 -0.55 8.91 -17.20
N GLU A 112 -0.75 8.14 -18.28
CA GLU A 112 -1.60 6.96 -18.27
C GLU A 112 -1.00 5.83 -17.41
N ALA A 113 0.29 5.56 -17.52
CA ALA A 113 0.99 4.59 -16.66
C ALA A 113 0.90 4.98 -15.17
N THR A 114 1.04 6.27 -14.85
CA THR A 114 0.86 6.79 -13.48
C THR A 114 -0.56 6.57 -12.97
N GLN A 115 -1.59 6.74 -13.81
CA GLN A 115 -2.98 6.46 -13.44
C GLN A 115 -3.19 4.96 -13.19
N GLN A 116 -2.62 4.11 -14.04
CA GLN A 116 -2.68 2.65 -13.87
C GLN A 116 -1.94 2.19 -12.60
N LEU A 117 -0.83 2.85 -12.21
CA LEU A 117 -0.16 2.59 -10.94
C LEU A 117 -1.06 2.89 -9.74
N ALA A 118 -1.76 4.03 -9.75
CA ALA A 118 -2.68 4.39 -8.69
C ALA A 118 -3.85 3.39 -8.59
N PHE A 119 -4.39 2.95 -9.73
CA PHE A 119 -5.44 1.93 -9.77
C PHE A 119 -4.93 0.55 -9.30
N SER A 120 -3.72 0.16 -9.69
CA SER A 120 -3.06 -1.05 -9.19
C SER A 120 -2.83 -0.99 -7.68
N ALA A 121 -2.46 0.16 -7.12
CA ALA A 121 -2.31 0.36 -5.68
C ALA A 121 -3.62 0.14 -4.90
N GLU A 122 -4.74 0.63 -5.43
CA GLU A 122 -6.07 0.37 -4.87
C GLU A 122 -6.41 -1.12 -4.93
N THR A 123 -6.11 -1.77 -6.05
CA THR A 123 -6.31 -3.22 -6.25
C THR A 123 -5.46 -4.06 -5.29
N ILE A 124 -4.20 -3.69 -5.05
CA ILE A 124 -3.33 -4.30 -4.03
C ILE A 124 -3.94 -4.16 -2.63
N THR A 125 -4.56 -3.02 -2.32
CA THR A 125 -5.19 -2.81 -1.01
C THR A 125 -6.40 -3.72 -0.85
N LYS A 126 -7.31 -3.76 -1.83
CA LYS A 126 -8.50 -4.64 -1.82
C LYS A 126 -8.13 -6.12 -1.74
N THR A 127 -7.12 -6.55 -2.48
CA THR A 127 -6.64 -7.94 -2.43
C THR A 127 -6.05 -8.29 -1.05
N ARG A 128 -5.27 -7.40 -0.42
CA ARG A 128 -4.79 -7.60 0.97
C ARG A 128 -5.94 -7.72 1.97
N GLU A 129 -6.96 -6.88 1.86
CA GLU A 129 -8.15 -6.93 2.73
C GLU A 129 -8.92 -8.26 2.57
N SER A 130 -9.07 -8.72 1.33
CA SER A 130 -9.76 -9.97 1.00
C SER A 130 -8.98 -11.22 1.44
N VAL A 131 -7.64 -11.21 1.33
CA VAL A 131 -6.79 -12.25 1.91
C VAL A 131 -6.96 -12.28 3.44
N ALA A 132 -6.98 -11.12 4.11
CA ALA A 132 -7.19 -11.05 5.55
C ALA A 132 -8.58 -11.56 5.96
N TYR A 133 -9.61 -11.29 5.15
CA TYR A 133 -10.96 -11.84 5.36
C TYR A 133 -11.00 -13.36 5.19
N ALA A 134 -10.38 -13.91 4.12
CA ALA A 134 -10.30 -15.35 3.88
C ALA A 134 -9.66 -16.10 5.05
N LEU A 135 -8.50 -15.62 5.51
CA LEU A 135 -7.80 -16.21 6.65
C LEU A 135 -8.65 -16.22 7.92
N LYS A 136 -9.40 -15.13 8.15
CA LYS A 136 -10.27 -15.02 9.32
C LYS A 136 -11.40 -16.04 9.26
N VAL A 137 -12.09 -16.17 8.13
CA VAL A 137 -13.22 -17.09 8.01
C VAL A 137 -12.79 -18.56 8.05
N ASP A 138 -11.61 -18.88 7.53
CA ASP A 138 -11.02 -20.23 7.64
C ASP A 138 -10.66 -20.59 9.08
N GLN A 139 -10.08 -19.65 9.81
CA GLN A 139 -9.79 -19.83 11.23
C GLN A 139 -11.11 -20.06 12.01
N GLU A 140 -12.13 -19.23 11.78
CA GLU A 140 -13.43 -19.36 12.43
C GLU A 140 -14.11 -20.70 12.07
N ALA A 141 -14.01 -21.15 10.82
CA ALA A 141 -14.53 -22.44 10.36
C ALA A 141 -13.81 -23.62 11.04
N THR A 142 -12.48 -23.53 11.15
CA THR A 142 -11.66 -24.54 11.84
C THR A 142 -12.01 -24.63 13.33
N GLU A 143 -12.13 -23.48 14.00
CA GLU A 143 -12.53 -23.42 15.41
C GLU A 143 -13.91 -24.05 15.64
N ALA A 144 -14.88 -23.74 14.77
CA ALA A 144 -16.23 -24.30 14.84
C ALA A 144 -16.26 -25.81 14.54
N TYR A 145 -15.52 -26.26 13.54
CA TYR A 145 -15.34 -27.69 13.26
C TYR A 145 -14.77 -28.45 14.46
N LEU A 146 -13.72 -27.90 15.10
CA LEU A 146 -13.10 -28.51 16.26
C LEU A 146 -14.04 -28.56 17.47
N ALA A 147 -14.81 -27.50 17.70
CA ALA A 147 -15.82 -27.45 18.76
C ALA A 147 -16.89 -28.54 18.55
N TYR A 148 -17.42 -28.64 17.33
CA TYR A 148 -18.41 -29.65 16.96
C TYR A 148 -17.86 -31.08 17.10
N ARG A 149 -16.65 -31.35 16.59
CA ARG A 149 -15.97 -32.65 16.74
C ARG A 149 -15.79 -33.03 18.21
N ASN A 150 -15.33 -32.09 19.03
CA ASN A 150 -15.09 -32.34 20.45
C ASN A 150 -16.40 -32.63 21.20
N ALA A 151 -17.50 -31.97 20.82
CA ALA A 151 -18.81 -32.24 21.40
C ALA A 151 -19.32 -33.66 21.05
N LEU A 152 -19.14 -34.11 19.80
CA LEU A 152 -19.43 -35.50 19.40
C LEU A 152 -18.57 -36.51 20.18
N ARG A 153 -17.25 -36.27 20.32
CA ARG A 153 -16.38 -37.13 21.14
C ARG A 153 -16.83 -37.20 22.60
N GLY A 154 -17.28 -36.07 23.16
CA GLY A 154 -17.87 -35.99 24.49
C GLY A 154 -19.17 -36.78 24.62
N ALA A 155 -20.02 -36.78 23.59
CA ALA A 155 -21.24 -37.58 23.54
C ALA A 155 -20.93 -39.08 23.61
N ALA A 156 -20.01 -39.60 22.79
CA ALA A 156 -19.62 -41.01 22.85
C ALA A 156 -19.08 -41.42 24.24
N THR A 157 -18.29 -40.55 24.87
CA THR A 157 -17.76 -40.79 26.22
C THR A 157 -18.86 -40.89 27.28
N SER A 158 -19.98 -40.19 27.08
CA SER A 158 -21.08 -40.11 28.06
C SER A 158 -22.19 -41.14 27.79
N ILE A 159 -22.46 -41.42 26.51
CA ILE A 159 -23.56 -42.27 26.04
C ILE A 159 -23.16 -43.76 26.01
N ASN A 160 -21.95 -44.11 25.54
CA ASN A 160 -21.54 -45.51 25.42
C ASN A 160 -21.60 -46.29 26.76
N PRO A 161 -21.19 -45.72 27.91
CA PRO A 161 -21.39 -46.38 29.20
C PRO A 161 -22.87 -46.60 29.57
N LEU A 162 -23.78 -45.73 29.13
CA LEU A 162 -25.22 -45.86 29.36
C LEU A 162 -25.84 -46.91 28.42
N ILE A 163 -25.36 -47.00 27.18
CA ILE A 163 -25.68 -48.10 26.25
C ILE A 163 -25.30 -49.44 26.89
N ASP A 164 -24.06 -49.58 27.35
CA ASP A 164 -23.59 -50.81 28.00
C ASP A 164 -24.46 -51.18 29.23
N ALA A 165 -24.88 -50.18 30.02
CA ALA A 165 -25.74 -50.38 31.18
C ALA A 165 -27.17 -50.80 30.80
N ALA A 166 -27.77 -50.18 29.78
CA ALA A 166 -29.09 -50.52 29.28
C ALA A 166 -29.12 -51.93 28.69
N ASN A 167 -28.11 -52.27 27.87
CA ASN A 167 -27.92 -53.60 27.29
C ASN A 167 -27.70 -54.67 28.37
N ALA A 168 -26.88 -54.40 29.39
CA ALA A 168 -26.66 -55.35 30.49
C ALA A 168 -27.93 -55.62 31.33
N ALA A 169 -28.82 -54.63 31.40
CA ALA A 169 -30.12 -54.71 32.06
C ALA A 169 -31.20 -55.39 31.20
N ASN A 170 -30.98 -55.50 29.89
CA ASN A 170 -31.91 -56.16 28.99
C ASN A 170 -31.86 -57.69 29.19
N ARG A 171 -33.03 -58.32 29.37
CA ARG A 171 -33.22 -59.77 29.44
C ARG A 171 -34.27 -60.26 28.47
N THR A 172 -34.66 -59.41 27.52
CA THR A 172 -35.48 -59.87 26.41
C THR A 172 -34.66 -60.80 25.51
N ASP A 173 -35.33 -61.51 24.61
CA ASP A 173 -34.66 -62.34 23.61
C ASP A 173 -33.96 -61.52 22.50
N GLY A 174 -34.06 -60.19 22.58
CA GLY A 174 -33.48 -59.25 21.64
C GLY A 174 -34.25 -59.08 20.33
N SER A 175 -35.44 -59.69 20.21
CA SER A 175 -36.26 -59.61 18.98
C SER A 175 -37.18 -58.40 18.95
N GLU A 176 -37.56 -57.87 20.12
CA GLU A 176 -38.40 -56.68 20.22
C GLU A 176 -37.71 -55.45 20.83
N ILE A 177 -36.67 -55.65 21.64
CA ILE A 177 -35.75 -54.59 22.09
C ILE A 177 -34.36 -55.02 21.68
N GLU A 178 -33.84 -54.42 20.62
CA GLU A 178 -32.52 -54.76 20.10
C GLU A 178 -31.41 -54.30 21.07
N ILE A 179 -30.23 -54.88 20.91
CA ILE A 179 -29.04 -54.44 21.66
C ILE A 179 -28.52 -53.19 20.97
N TYR A 180 -28.48 -52.06 21.69
CA TYR A 180 -27.95 -50.82 21.15
C TYR A 180 -26.47 -50.96 20.81
N ASP A 181 -26.09 -50.51 19.61
CA ASP A 181 -24.70 -50.39 19.22
C ASP A 181 -24.05 -49.14 19.84
N ASN A 182 -22.80 -49.27 20.27
CA ASN A 182 -22.02 -48.11 20.72
C ASN A 182 -21.80 -47.13 19.55
N ILE A 183 -21.98 -45.84 19.83
CA ILE A 183 -21.87 -44.81 18.79
C ILE A 183 -20.42 -44.51 18.41
N PHE A 184 -20.25 -44.16 17.14
CA PHE A 184 -19.04 -43.70 16.46
C PHE A 184 -17.91 -44.73 16.34
N LEU A 185 -18.25 -46.01 16.45
CA LEU A 185 -17.32 -47.10 16.16
C LEU A 185 -16.92 -47.15 14.68
N ALA A 186 -17.84 -46.76 13.78
CA ALA A 186 -17.63 -46.79 12.33
C ALA A 186 -17.39 -45.42 11.70
N SER A 187 -17.92 -44.35 12.29
CA SER A 187 -17.80 -42.97 11.77
C SER A 187 -16.50 -42.26 12.21
N ASP A 188 -15.68 -42.94 13.03
CA ASP A 188 -14.29 -42.63 13.38
C ASP A 188 -14.02 -41.16 13.74
N VAL A 189 -14.90 -40.56 14.54
CA VAL A 189 -14.76 -39.17 15.02
C VAL A 189 -13.46 -38.91 15.78
N PHE A 190 -12.71 -39.96 16.12
CA PHE A 190 -11.44 -39.94 16.84
C PHE A 190 -10.21 -39.81 15.93
N THR A 191 -10.36 -39.97 14.61
CA THR A 191 -9.29 -39.67 13.65
C THR A 191 -9.03 -38.18 13.45
N ASP A 192 -7.99 -37.88 12.67
CA ASP A 192 -7.51 -36.53 12.38
C ASP A 192 -8.43 -35.72 11.43
N GLY A 193 -9.28 -36.38 10.63
CA GLY A 193 -10.20 -35.73 9.67
C GLY A 193 -11.54 -36.48 9.47
N PRO A 194 -12.35 -36.69 10.52
CA PRO A 194 -13.60 -37.43 10.41
C PRO A 194 -14.68 -36.68 9.66
N LEU A 195 -15.54 -37.44 8.98
CA LEU A 195 -16.83 -36.96 8.49
C LEU A 195 -17.79 -36.81 9.67
N LEU A 196 -18.03 -35.57 10.11
CA LEU A 196 -18.85 -35.30 11.29
C LEU A 196 -20.36 -35.42 11.04
N LEU A 197 -20.83 -35.23 9.80
CA LEU A 197 -22.25 -35.32 9.49
C LEU A 197 -22.81 -36.75 9.64
N PRO A 198 -22.14 -37.81 9.14
CA PRO A 198 -22.52 -39.19 9.43
C PRO A 198 -22.60 -39.49 10.93
N ALA A 199 -21.61 -39.05 11.73
CA ALA A 199 -21.63 -39.25 13.17
C ALA A 199 -22.85 -38.59 13.83
N TYR A 200 -23.17 -37.34 13.50
CA TYR A 200 -24.39 -36.73 14.05
C TYR A 200 -25.68 -37.46 13.64
N ARG A 201 -25.75 -37.98 12.41
CA ARG A 201 -26.89 -38.80 11.97
C ARG A 201 -27.02 -40.11 12.74
N GLU A 202 -25.90 -40.73 13.12
CA GLU A 202 -25.88 -41.92 13.97
C GLU A 202 -26.43 -41.62 15.37
N LEU A 203 -26.09 -40.46 15.96
CA LEU A 203 -26.65 -40.03 17.24
C LEU A 203 -28.16 -39.76 17.17
N VAL A 204 -28.65 -39.17 16.07
CA VAL A 204 -30.10 -38.97 15.84
C VAL A 204 -30.84 -40.29 15.61
N ALA A 205 -30.20 -41.25 14.93
CA ALA A 205 -30.76 -42.59 14.74
C ALA A 205 -30.92 -43.31 16.09
N LEU A 206 -29.89 -43.28 16.94
CA LEU A 206 -29.97 -43.83 18.30
C LEU A 206 -31.08 -43.18 19.14
N GLN A 207 -31.27 -41.86 19.03
CA GLN A 207 -32.39 -41.18 19.72
C GLN A 207 -33.74 -41.73 19.26
N THR A 208 -33.90 -41.97 17.95
CA THR A 208 -35.12 -42.54 17.38
C THR A 208 -35.37 -43.94 17.95
N GLU A 209 -34.36 -44.81 17.89
CA GLU A 209 -34.41 -46.18 18.40
C GLU A 209 -34.78 -46.23 19.89
N VAL A 210 -34.09 -45.46 20.73
CA VAL A 210 -34.36 -45.37 22.18
C VAL A 210 -35.76 -44.83 22.49
N ASN A 211 -36.28 -43.91 21.66
CA ASN A 211 -37.65 -43.41 21.83
C ASN A 211 -38.70 -44.49 21.49
N GLU A 212 -38.51 -45.22 20.40
CA GLU A 212 -39.39 -46.32 19.97
C GLU A 212 -39.39 -47.43 21.02
N ASP A 213 -38.23 -47.80 21.56
CA ASP A 213 -38.11 -48.79 22.62
C ASP A 213 -38.78 -48.35 23.92
N LEU A 214 -38.73 -47.06 24.28
CA LEU A 214 -39.44 -46.57 25.47
C LEU A 214 -40.96 -46.61 25.31
N GLU A 215 -41.48 -46.38 24.10
CA GLU A 215 -42.91 -46.59 23.83
C GLU A 215 -43.27 -48.07 23.96
N TRP A 216 -42.46 -48.95 23.39
CA TRP A 216 -42.65 -50.40 23.48
C TRP A 216 -42.56 -50.91 24.92
N LEU A 217 -41.61 -50.40 25.71
CA LEU A 217 -41.46 -50.69 27.14
C LEU A 217 -42.69 -50.33 28.00
N GLY A 218 -43.56 -49.46 27.50
CA GLY A 218 -44.84 -49.11 28.11
C GLY A 218 -45.98 -50.09 27.80
N GLU A 219 -45.80 -51.02 26.86
CA GLU A 219 -46.84 -51.95 26.44
C GLU A 219 -47.13 -53.02 27.50
N PHE A 220 -48.41 -53.24 27.78
CA PHE A 220 -48.83 -54.14 28.85
C PHE A 220 -48.42 -55.60 28.62
N ALA A 221 -48.30 -56.01 27.36
CA ALA A 221 -48.01 -57.39 26.97
C ALA A 221 -46.51 -57.70 26.86
N ILE A 222 -45.63 -56.79 27.27
CA ILE A 222 -44.19 -56.93 27.09
C ILE A 222 -43.59 -58.09 27.91
N ASP A 223 -44.10 -58.36 29.10
CA ASP A 223 -43.66 -59.44 29.99
C ASP A 223 -44.53 -60.70 29.84
N ASN A 224 -44.95 -61.03 28.62
CA ASN A 224 -45.85 -62.18 28.40
C ASN A 224 -45.15 -63.54 28.43
N ASP A 225 -43.81 -63.57 28.40
CA ASP A 225 -42.98 -64.77 28.44
C ASP A 225 -42.07 -64.78 29.69
N PRO A 226 -42.10 -65.83 30.54
CA PRO A 226 -41.23 -65.93 31.71
C PRO A 226 -39.73 -66.01 31.40
N GLU A 227 -39.32 -66.34 30.17
CA GLU A 227 -37.93 -66.38 29.72
C GLU A 227 -37.50 -65.10 28.96
N ASN A 228 -38.46 -64.25 28.56
CA ASN A 228 -38.26 -62.98 27.85
C ASN A 228 -39.11 -61.89 28.55
N TYR A 229 -38.49 -61.15 29.47
CA TYR A 229 -39.17 -60.11 30.27
C TYR A 229 -38.26 -58.92 30.58
N VAL A 230 -38.88 -57.76 30.78
CA VAL A 230 -38.24 -56.50 31.13
C VAL A 230 -37.92 -56.47 32.61
N GLN A 231 -36.65 -56.23 32.93
CA GLN A 231 -36.24 -56.11 34.32
C GLN A 231 -36.56 -54.72 34.88
N ARG A 232 -36.87 -54.67 36.19
CA ARG A 232 -37.16 -53.41 36.91
C ARG A 232 -36.12 -52.30 36.69
N TYR A 233 -34.88 -52.67 36.44
CA TYR A 233 -33.75 -51.76 36.25
C TYR A 233 -33.46 -51.41 34.78
N HIS A 234 -34.12 -52.05 33.82
CA HIS A 234 -33.96 -51.75 32.40
C HIS A 234 -34.64 -50.43 32.02
N ILE A 235 -35.92 -50.23 32.37
CA ILE A 235 -36.63 -48.97 32.09
C ILE A 235 -35.86 -47.74 32.62
N PRO A 236 -35.42 -47.68 33.89
CA PRO A 236 -34.61 -46.54 34.36
C PRO A 236 -33.27 -46.36 33.63
N ALA A 237 -32.67 -47.42 33.12
CA ALA A 237 -31.44 -47.34 32.33
C ALA A 237 -31.70 -46.75 30.94
N VAL A 238 -32.79 -47.15 30.28
CA VAL A 238 -33.21 -46.60 28.98
C VAL A 238 -33.68 -45.14 29.14
N GLU A 239 -34.41 -44.79 30.21
CA GLU A 239 -34.76 -43.40 30.53
C GLU A 239 -33.52 -42.52 30.75
N ALA A 240 -32.50 -43.04 31.44
CA ALA A 240 -31.24 -42.33 31.64
C ALA A 240 -30.45 -42.15 30.33
N LEU A 241 -30.42 -43.18 29.49
CA LEU A 241 -29.83 -43.14 28.15
C LEU A 241 -30.53 -42.09 27.28
N LYS A 242 -31.87 -42.10 27.23
CA LYS A 242 -32.67 -41.10 26.53
C LYS A 242 -32.34 -39.68 27.00
N ALA A 243 -32.37 -39.45 28.31
CA ALA A 243 -32.13 -38.12 28.88
C ALA A 243 -30.74 -37.57 28.51
N GLU A 244 -29.71 -38.43 28.52
CA GLU A 244 -28.37 -38.04 28.10
C GLU A 244 -28.29 -37.77 26.58
N ILE A 245 -28.89 -38.63 25.75
CA ILE A 245 -28.94 -38.42 24.29
C ILE A 245 -29.62 -37.10 23.94
N ASP A 246 -30.80 -36.84 24.52
CA ASP A 246 -31.57 -35.61 24.29
C ASP A 246 -30.75 -34.37 24.68
N ALA A 247 -30.12 -34.40 25.85
CA ALA A 247 -29.27 -33.30 26.32
C ALA A 247 -28.05 -33.07 25.42
N ARG A 248 -27.44 -34.14 24.88
CA ARG A 248 -26.30 -34.03 23.95
C ARG A 248 -26.72 -33.49 22.60
N LEU A 249 -27.84 -33.96 22.04
CA LEU A 249 -28.36 -33.46 20.77
C LEU A 249 -28.73 -31.98 20.86
N GLU A 250 -29.40 -31.56 21.94
CA GLU A 250 -29.70 -30.14 22.18
C GLU A 250 -28.44 -29.27 22.23
N ALA A 251 -27.37 -29.75 22.87
CA ALA A 251 -26.10 -29.03 22.95
C ALA A 251 -25.28 -29.05 21.65
N ILE A 252 -25.39 -30.12 20.85
CA ILE A 252 -24.57 -30.33 19.64
C ILE A 252 -25.18 -29.67 18.40
N GLU A 253 -26.51 -29.64 18.27
CA GLU A 253 -27.19 -29.04 17.11
C GLU A 253 -26.74 -27.61 16.77
N PRO A 254 -26.62 -26.66 17.73
CA PRO A 254 -26.12 -25.33 17.41
C PRO A 254 -24.66 -25.33 16.93
N LEU A 255 -23.81 -26.23 17.46
CA LEU A 255 -22.41 -26.38 17.01
C LEU A 255 -22.33 -26.95 15.60
N ARG A 256 -23.19 -27.90 15.27
CA ARG A 256 -23.32 -28.45 13.90
C ARG A 256 -23.74 -27.36 12.92
N ALA A 257 -24.75 -26.56 13.27
CA ALA A 257 -25.25 -25.47 12.43
C ALA A 257 -24.18 -24.39 12.22
N ASP A 258 -23.49 -23.96 13.28
CA ASP A 258 -22.40 -22.98 13.24
C ASP A 258 -21.21 -23.47 12.40
N SER A 259 -20.75 -24.71 12.64
CA SER A 259 -19.67 -25.32 11.86
C SER A 259 -20.03 -25.41 10.37
N ALA A 260 -21.27 -25.81 10.04
CA ALA A 260 -21.70 -25.91 8.65
C ALA A 260 -21.80 -24.55 7.95
N GLU A 261 -22.26 -23.51 8.66
CA GLU A 261 -22.35 -22.16 8.09
C GLU A 261 -20.98 -21.54 7.86
N LYS A 262 -20.09 -21.58 8.86
CA LYS A 262 -18.73 -21.05 8.71
C LYS A 262 -17.95 -21.79 7.64
N ASN A 263 -18.10 -23.12 7.53
CA ASN A 263 -17.49 -23.88 6.45
C ASN A 263 -18.02 -23.44 5.07
N ARG A 264 -19.31 -23.14 4.93
CA ARG A 264 -19.86 -22.60 3.67
C ARG A 264 -19.34 -21.20 3.33
N ILE A 265 -19.01 -20.40 4.34
CA ILE A 265 -18.43 -19.06 4.15
C ILE A 265 -16.96 -19.18 3.72
N ALA A 266 -16.17 -19.99 4.43
CA ALA A 266 -14.78 -20.31 4.09
C ALA A 266 -14.64 -20.82 2.64
N GLN A 267 -15.49 -21.78 2.26
CA GLN A 267 -15.52 -22.38 0.91
C GLN A 267 -15.94 -21.42 -0.21
N LYS A 268 -16.41 -20.20 0.09
CA LYS A 268 -16.69 -19.13 -0.89
C LYS A 268 -15.55 -18.11 -0.99
N SER A 269 -14.47 -18.35 -0.26
CA SER A 269 -13.49 -17.36 0.13
C SER A 269 -12.11 -18.03 0.21
N ASP A 270 -11.66 -18.60 -0.89
CA ASP A 270 -10.40 -19.35 -0.96
C ASP A 270 -9.21 -18.41 -0.72
N VAL A 271 -8.38 -18.76 0.26
CA VAL A 271 -7.22 -17.94 0.66
C VAL A 271 -6.17 -17.92 -0.45
N LEU A 272 -5.93 -19.06 -1.12
CA LEU A 272 -4.95 -19.21 -2.19
C LEU A 272 -5.35 -18.38 -3.41
N VAL A 273 -6.61 -18.46 -3.84
CA VAL A 273 -7.11 -17.68 -5.00
C VAL A 273 -6.93 -16.18 -4.77
N ARG A 274 -7.27 -15.69 -3.57
CA ARG A 274 -7.12 -14.27 -3.21
C ARG A 274 -5.66 -13.86 -3.06
N GLN A 275 -4.82 -14.76 -2.57
CA GLN A 275 -3.37 -14.57 -2.54
C GLN A 275 -2.82 -14.43 -3.96
N LEU A 276 -3.22 -15.28 -4.91
CA LEU A 276 -2.82 -15.18 -6.32
C LEU A 276 -3.21 -13.83 -6.95
N PHE A 277 -4.40 -13.31 -6.67
CA PHE A 277 -4.77 -11.96 -7.12
C PHE A 277 -3.88 -10.86 -6.52
N LEU A 278 -3.44 -11.00 -5.27
CA LEU A 278 -2.46 -10.09 -4.67
C LEU A 278 -1.10 -10.19 -5.37
N GLU A 279 -0.67 -11.40 -5.77
CA GLU A 279 0.59 -11.58 -6.50
C GLU A 279 0.54 -10.95 -7.89
N ARG A 280 -0.56 -11.20 -8.60
CA ARG A 280 -0.87 -10.60 -9.90
C ARG A 280 -0.88 -9.07 -9.81
N ALA A 281 -1.62 -8.49 -8.87
CA ALA A 281 -1.66 -7.04 -8.67
C ALA A 281 -0.28 -6.46 -8.34
N THR A 282 0.53 -7.19 -7.55
CA THR A 282 1.91 -6.79 -7.23
C THR A 282 2.83 -6.84 -8.45
N ALA A 283 2.71 -7.87 -9.30
CA ALA A 283 3.45 -7.98 -10.54
C ALA A 283 3.07 -6.87 -11.53
N GLN A 284 1.77 -6.55 -11.64
CA GLN A 284 1.27 -5.43 -12.45
C GLN A 284 1.89 -4.10 -12.02
N ARG A 285 1.90 -3.79 -10.71
CA ARG A 285 2.58 -2.60 -10.18
C ARG A 285 4.06 -2.56 -10.58
N ASP A 286 4.78 -3.66 -10.40
CA ASP A 286 6.22 -3.69 -10.70
C ASP A 286 6.51 -3.51 -12.19
N THR A 287 5.67 -4.06 -13.07
CA THR A 287 5.73 -3.80 -14.53
C THR A 287 5.42 -2.35 -14.84
N LEU A 288 4.33 -1.80 -14.27
CA LEU A 288 3.90 -0.42 -14.50
C LEU A 288 4.96 0.61 -14.09
N ARG A 289 5.71 0.37 -13.00
CA ARG A 289 6.83 1.23 -12.58
C ARG A 289 7.90 1.35 -13.65
N VAL A 290 8.23 0.24 -14.32
CA VAL A 290 9.22 0.25 -15.40
C VAL A 290 8.65 0.93 -16.64
N VAL A 291 7.39 0.68 -16.97
CA VAL A 291 6.69 1.33 -18.10
C VAL A 291 6.65 2.85 -17.93
N GLU A 292 6.26 3.34 -16.74
CA GLU A 292 6.30 4.77 -16.40
C GLU A 292 7.72 5.34 -16.53
N ALA A 293 8.74 4.62 -16.02
CA ALA A 293 10.13 5.05 -16.11
C ALA A 293 10.65 5.11 -17.56
N ILE A 294 10.23 4.18 -18.44
CA ILE A 294 10.54 4.22 -19.87
C ILE A 294 9.96 5.48 -20.50
N PHE A 295 8.68 5.76 -20.30
CA PHE A 295 8.03 6.93 -20.90
C PHE A 295 8.57 8.24 -20.35
N ALA A 296 8.82 8.34 -19.04
CA ALA A 296 9.45 9.51 -18.44
C ALA A 296 10.87 9.76 -18.98
N THR A 297 11.67 8.70 -19.13
CA THR A 297 13.03 8.76 -19.70
C THR A 297 12.99 9.19 -21.17
N ALA A 298 12.08 8.61 -21.95
CA ALA A 298 11.92 8.91 -23.37
C ALA A 298 11.42 10.35 -23.60
N ALA A 299 10.41 10.80 -22.84
CA ALA A 299 9.93 12.17 -22.89
C ALA A 299 11.06 13.17 -22.60
N ARG A 300 11.80 12.98 -21.49
CA ARG A 300 12.91 13.87 -21.13
C ARG A 300 14.04 13.85 -22.15
N TYR A 301 14.36 12.70 -22.76
CA TYR A 301 15.34 12.61 -23.84
C TYR A 301 14.96 13.45 -25.08
N VAL A 302 13.67 13.47 -25.44
CA VAL A 302 13.15 14.25 -26.57
C VAL A 302 13.12 15.73 -26.21
N GLU A 303 12.65 16.09 -25.01
CA GLU A 303 12.61 17.47 -24.51
C GLU A 303 14.00 18.13 -24.50
N LEU A 304 15.05 17.37 -24.19
CA LEU A 304 16.43 17.87 -24.17
C LEU A 304 17.01 18.13 -25.58
N TYR A 305 16.30 17.83 -26.67
CA TYR A 305 16.78 18.14 -28.01
C TYR A 305 16.73 19.65 -28.29
N GLU A 306 17.88 20.23 -28.60
CA GLU A 306 18.10 21.70 -28.74
C GLU A 306 17.73 22.54 -27.50
N SER A 307 17.48 21.91 -26.35
CA SER A 307 17.24 22.62 -25.09
C SER A 307 18.54 23.15 -24.48
N ASP A 308 18.50 24.39 -23.96
CA ASP A 308 19.59 24.97 -23.16
C ASP A 308 19.85 24.18 -21.86
N GLU A 309 18.89 23.36 -21.43
CA GLU A 309 19.05 22.44 -20.29
C GLU A 309 19.90 21.22 -20.63
N ASN A 310 20.17 20.93 -21.91
CA ASN A 310 21.01 19.80 -22.33
C ASN A 310 22.51 20.08 -22.13
N VAL A 311 22.88 20.31 -20.88
CA VAL A 311 24.23 20.66 -20.45
C VAL A 311 25.13 19.42 -20.38
N ASN A 312 26.45 19.66 -20.39
CA ASN A 312 27.43 18.61 -20.14
C ASN A 312 27.57 18.38 -18.63
N VAL A 313 27.27 17.15 -18.19
CA VAL A 313 27.45 16.67 -16.82
C VAL A 313 28.31 15.42 -16.87
N GLU A 314 29.39 15.40 -16.08
CA GLU A 314 30.33 14.26 -16.02
C GLU A 314 30.98 13.87 -17.36
N GLY A 315 31.10 14.81 -18.29
CA GLY A 315 31.74 14.59 -19.59
C GLY A 315 30.81 14.10 -20.70
N ASP A 316 29.51 13.95 -20.41
CA ASP A 316 28.47 13.64 -21.39
C ASP A 316 27.30 14.62 -21.27
N THR A 317 26.46 14.70 -22.31
CA THR A 317 25.24 15.54 -22.26
C THR A 317 24.17 14.86 -21.41
N LEU A 318 23.28 15.63 -20.76
CA LEU A 318 22.12 15.05 -20.06
C LEU A 318 21.30 14.13 -20.99
N ARG A 319 21.13 14.52 -22.25
CA ARG A 319 20.46 13.68 -23.25
C ARG A 319 21.15 12.32 -23.46
N ASN A 320 22.48 12.28 -23.45
CA ASN A 320 23.24 11.02 -23.53
C ASN A 320 23.06 10.16 -22.27
N HIS A 321 22.98 10.77 -21.08
CA HIS A 321 22.70 10.03 -19.85
C HIS A 321 21.30 9.39 -19.86
N TYR A 322 20.27 10.13 -20.32
CA TYR A 322 18.92 9.58 -20.44
C TYR A 322 18.82 8.45 -21.47
N VAL A 323 19.40 8.60 -22.67
CA VAL A 323 19.33 7.54 -23.69
C VAL A 323 20.07 6.26 -23.26
N ALA A 324 21.12 6.40 -22.44
CA ALA A 324 21.88 5.28 -21.89
C ALA A 324 21.07 4.42 -20.90
N LEU A 325 19.98 4.95 -20.32
CA LEU A 325 19.08 4.20 -19.44
C LEU A 325 18.17 3.24 -20.22
N LEU A 326 17.82 3.56 -21.47
CA LEU A 326 16.81 2.81 -22.23
C LEU A 326 17.13 1.31 -22.36
N PRO A 327 18.37 0.87 -22.65
CA PRO A 327 18.70 -0.56 -22.67
C PRO A 327 18.45 -1.27 -21.33
N THR A 328 18.84 -0.65 -20.19
CA THR A 328 18.58 -1.22 -18.86
C THR A 328 17.07 -1.29 -18.59
N LEU A 329 16.33 -0.23 -18.92
CA LEU A 329 14.88 -0.17 -18.71
C LEU A 329 14.13 -1.19 -19.57
N PHE A 330 14.51 -1.40 -20.83
CA PHE A 330 13.92 -2.46 -21.65
C PHE A 330 14.23 -3.87 -21.13
N GLY A 331 15.44 -4.08 -20.57
CA GLY A 331 15.77 -5.31 -19.87
C GLY A 331 14.91 -5.53 -18.62
N ALA A 332 14.70 -4.49 -17.83
CA ALA A 332 13.83 -4.50 -16.67
C ALA A 332 12.35 -4.75 -17.06
N ALA A 333 11.88 -4.18 -18.16
CA ALA A 333 10.54 -4.39 -18.68
C ALA A 333 10.35 -5.86 -19.08
N SER A 334 11.28 -6.43 -19.83
CA SER A 334 11.24 -7.85 -20.21
C SER A 334 11.21 -8.78 -19.00
N PHE A 335 11.99 -8.48 -17.96
CA PHE A 335 11.96 -9.24 -16.71
C PHE A 335 10.61 -9.16 -15.99
N ASN A 336 10.08 -7.95 -15.79
CA ASN A 336 8.81 -7.77 -15.08
C ASN A 336 7.60 -8.27 -15.88
N VAL A 337 7.64 -8.18 -17.21
CA VAL A 337 6.64 -8.82 -18.10
C VAL A 337 6.65 -10.34 -17.93
N GLY A 338 7.80 -11.00 -17.97
CA GLY A 338 7.84 -12.46 -17.79
C GLY A 338 7.35 -12.92 -16.41
N VAL A 339 7.57 -12.09 -15.38
CA VAL A 339 7.00 -12.29 -14.05
C VAL A 339 5.47 -12.12 -14.06
N LEU A 340 4.98 -11.07 -14.74
CA LEU A 340 3.55 -10.80 -14.87
C LEU A 340 2.85 -11.94 -15.60
N ASP A 341 3.41 -12.44 -16.70
CA ASP A 341 2.88 -13.59 -17.43
C ASP A 341 2.75 -14.82 -16.53
N THR A 342 3.76 -15.09 -15.68
CA THR A 342 3.71 -16.19 -14.71
C THR A 342 2.57 -15.99 -13.69
N ALA A 343 2.35 -14.76 -13.23
CA ALA A 343 1.29 -14.45 -12.28
C ALA A 343 -0.11 -14.49 -12.92
N ASP A 344 -0.23 -14.07 -14.17
CA ASP A 344 -1.46 -14.18 -14.97
C ASP A 344 -1.82 -15.65 -15.21
N ASP A 345 -0.84 -16.48 -15.64
CA ASP A 345 -1.03 -17.92 -15.84
C ASP A 345 -1.50 -18.59 -14.54
N ALA A 346 -0.84 -18.30 -13.41
CA ALA A 346 -1.24 -18.84 -12.10
C ALA A 346 -2.65 -18.40 -11.70
N ALA A 347 -2.98 -17.10 -11.85
CA ALA A 347 -4.32 -16.60 -11.54
C ALA A 347 -5.38 -17.24 -12.42
N ILE A 348 -5.14 -17.41 -13.72
CA ILE A 348 -6.08 -18.04 -14.67
C ILE A 348 -6.26 -19.52 -14.36
N ASP A 349 -5.16 -20.27 -14.23
CA ASP A 349 -5.20 -21.71 -14.03
C ASP A 349 -5.93 -22.07 -12.72
N PHE A 350 -5.59 -21.40 -11.62
CA PHE A 350 -6.18 -21.70 -10.31
C PHE A 350 -7.57 -21.10 -10.10
N TYR A 351 -7.89 -19.96 -10.71
CA TYR A 351 -9.25 -19.43 -10.67
C TYR A 351 -10.23 -20.27 -11.51
N LEU A 352 -9.79 -20.79 -12.66
CA LEU A 352 -10.65 -21.54 -13.59
C LEU A 352 -10.69 -23.04 -13.30
N VAL A 353 -9.61 -23.60 -12.72
CA VAL A 353 -9.50 -25.01 -12.39
C VAL A 353 -9.46 -25.16 -10.87
N TRP A 354 -10.62 -25.52 -10.31
CA TRP A 354 -10.83 -25.84 -8.89
C TRP A 354 -10.10 -27.15 -8.51
N ASP A 355 -8.77 -27.18 -8.65
CA ASP A 355 -7.91 -28.27 -8.16
C ASP A 355 -7.16 -27.85 -6.88
N THR A 356 -7.45 -26.68 -6.31
CA THR A 356 -6.87 -26.19 -5.04
C THR A 356 -7.55 -26.73 -3.79
N ASP A 357 -8.78 -27.24 -3.90
CA ASP A 357 -9.49 -27.86 -2.77
C ASP A 357 -8.80 -29.19 -2.45
N LEU A 358 -7.77 -29.09 -1.62
CA LEU A 358 -7.13 -30.24 -1.00
C LEU A 358 -8.20 -31.06 -0.31
N ALA A 359 -8.02 -32.38 -0.21
CA ALA A 359 -9.01 -33.30 0.39
C ALA A 359 -9.37 -32.98 1.87
N THR A 360 -8.77 -31.94 2.44
CA THR A 360 -8.96 -31.40 3.77
C THR A 360 -8.91 -29.87 3.67
N ASN A 361 -9.71 -29.15 4.47
CA ASN A 361 -9.55 -27.69 4.71
C ASN A 361 -8.20 -27.32 5.39
N ASP A 362 -7.19 -28.19 5.34
CA ASP A 362 -5.83 -27.96 5.81
C ASP A 362 -5.03 -27.30 4.68
N GLU A 363 -5.49 -26.12 4.27
CA GLU A 363 -4.82 -25.26 3.29
C GLU A 363 -3.55 -24.64 3.88
N ASP A 364 -3.36 -24.70 5.20
CA ASP A 364 -2.25 -24.06 5.93
C ASP A 364 -0.87 -24.36 5.34
N ALA A 365 -0.62 -25.61 4.90
CA ALA A 365 0.68 -26.01 4.36
C ALA A 365 0.89 -25.51 2.92
N ALA A 366 -0.14 -25.60 2.06
CA ALA A 366 -0.08 -25.10 0.69
C ALA A 366 -0.03 -23.57 0.69
N TYR A 367 -0.88 -22.92 1.48
CA TYR A 367 -0.87 -21.48 1.72
C TYR A 367 0.47 -21.00 2.29
N ALA A 368 1.06 -21.72 3.26
CA ALA A 368 2.37 -21.36 3.78
C ALA A 368 3.47 -21.47 2.72
N GLU A 369 3.40 -22.46 1.83
CA GLU A 369 4.34 -22.60 0.72
C GLU A 369 4.16 -21.49 -0.31
N GLU A 370 2.95 -21.22 -0.76
CA GLU A 370 2.65 -20.13 -1.71
C GLU A 370 3.08 -18.78 -1.12
N LYS A 371 2.68 -18.49 0.11
CA LYS A 371 3.13 -17.29 0.83
C LYS A 371 4.64 -17.19 0.92
N ARG A 372 5.33 -18.30 1.13
CA ARG A 372 6.80 -18.34 1.17
C ARG A 372 7.39 -18.05 -0.21
N GLN A 373 6.87 -18.66 -1.27
CA GLN A 373 7.33 -18.44 -2.64
C GLN A 373 7.09 -16.98 -3.06
N PHE A 374 5.90 -16.45 -2.80
CA PHE A 374 5.57 -15.06 -3.03
C PHE A 374 6.49 -14.10 -2.28
N ALA A 375 6.75 -14.35 -1.00
CA ALA A 375 7.65 -13.53 -0.20
C ALA A 375 9.09 -13.57 -0.74
N LEU A 376 9.60 -14.77 -1.07
CA LEU A 376 10.94 -14.94 -1.65
C LEU A 376 11.07 -14.19 -2.97
N LEU A 377 10.09 -14.34 -3.87
CA LEU A 377 10.07 -13.67 -5.15
C LEU A 377 9.97 -12.15 -4.98
N THR A 378 9.08 -11.67 -4.12
CA THR A 378 8.92 -10.24 -3.83
C THR A 378 10.20 -9.63 -3.28
N TYR A 379 10.87 -10.30 -2.33
CA TYR A 379 12.14 -9.82 -1.80
C TYR A 379 13.25 -9.85 -2.85
N ALA A 380 13.32 -10.87 -3.70
CA ALA A 380 14.27 -10.91 -4.81
C ALA A 380 14.05 -9.74 -5.78
N LYS A 381 12.78 -9.45 -6.12
CA LYS A 381 12.40 -8.34 -7.00
C LYS A 381 12.81 -6.98 -6.46
N VAL A 382 12.77 -6.76 -5.14
CA VAL A 382 13.26 -5.49 -4.55
C VAL A 382 14.72 -5.24 -4.95
N PHE A 383 15.57 -6.26 -4.92
CA PHE A 383 16.97 -6.11 -5.33
C PHE A 383 17.14 -5.98 -6.84
N ILE A 384 16.42 -6.76 -7.64
CA ILE A 384 16.52 -6.73 -9.10
C ILE A 384 16.00 -5.40 -9.66
N ASN A 385 14.83 -4.95 -9.20
CA ASN A 385 14.26 -3.67 -9.59
C ASN A 385 15.05 -2.48 -9.03
N GLY A 386 15.71 -2.65 -7.88
CA GLY A 386 16.60 -1.63 -7.33
C GLY A 386 17.73 -1.22 -8.27
N ILE A 387 18.23 -2.12 -9.12
CA ILE A 387 19.34 -1.82 -10.05
C ILE A 387 18.96 -0.70 -11.02
N TRP A 388 17.86 -0.87 -11.75
CA TRP A 388 17.44 0.15 -12.72
C TRP A 388 16.89 1.40 -12.03
N GLN A 389 16.28 1.25 -10.83
CA GLN A 389 15.78 2.39 -10.06
C GLN A 389 16.91 3.31 -9.61
N GLU A 390 18.03 2.76 -9.15
CA GLU A 390 19.21 3.55 -8.79
C GLU A 390 19.84 4.23 -10.01
N GLU A 391 19.90 3.55 -11.16
CA GLU A 391 20.38 4.17 -12.41
C GLU A 391 19.50 5.34 -12.87
N VAL A 392 18.17 5.17 -12.84
CA VAL A 392 17.23 6.25 -13.14
C VAL A 392 17.38 7.40 -12.15
N LYS A 393 17.45 7.08 -10.84
CA LYS A 393 17.55 8.11 -9.81
C LYS A 393 18.87 8.88 -9.91
N TYR A 394 19.96 8.20 -10.27
CA TYR A 394 21.24 8.82 -10.54
C TYR A 394 21.14 9.91 -11.62
N VAL A 395 20.59 9.56 -12.79
CA VAL A 395 20.44 10.51 -13.90
C VAL A 395 19.47 11.65 -13.53
N GLN A 396 18.37 11.34 -12.84
CA GLN A 396 17.45 12.37 -12.33
C GLN A 396 18.14 13.34 -11.39
N ASN A 397 19.03 12.87 -10.50
CA ASN A 397 19.78 13.75 -9.60
C ASN A 397 20.78 14.63 -10.37
N LEU A 398 21.40 14.11 -11.45
CA LEU A 398 22.25 14.93 -12.33
C LEU A 398 21.43 16.04 -13.01
N ASP A 399 20.25 15.70 -13.51
CA ASP A 399 19.31 16.64 -14.13
C ASP A 399 18.80 17.69 -13.13
N GLU A 400 18.33 17.28 -11.97
CA GLU A 400 17.89 18.17 -10.88
C GLU A 400 19.03 19.12 -10.46
N GLY A 401 20.25 18.61 -10.35
CA GLY A 401 21.44 19.41 -10.05
C GLY A 401 21.75 20.43 -11.13
N ALA A 402 21.66 20.06 -12.41
CA ALA A 402 21.85 20.96 -13.53
C ALA A 402 20.79 22.07 -13.57
N ARG A 403 19.50 21.73 -13.35
CA ARG A 403 18.42 22.73 -13.27
C ARG A 403 18.60 23.67 -12.08
N ALA A 404 19.00 23.15 -10.92
CA ALA A 404 19.26 23.99 -9.75
C ALA A 404 20.44 24.96 -9.97
N GLU A 405 21.49 24.51 -10.66
CA GLU A 405 22.62 25.35 -11.06
C GLU A 405 22.19 26.45 -12.04
N ALA A 406 21.44 26.10 -13.08
CA ALA A 406 20.92 27.05 -14.05
C ALA A 406 20.02 28.10 -13.39
N ALA A 407 19.12 27.67 -12.50
CA ALA A 407 18.26 28.57 -11.72
C ALA A 407 19.07 29.50 -10.82
N ARG A 408 20.17 29.03 -10.22
CA ARG A 408 21.06 29.87 -9.41
C ARG A 408 21.77 30.93 -10.26
N ILE A 409 22.33 30.54 -11.41
CA ILE A 409 23.00 31.45 -12.34
C ILE A 409 22.04 32.55 -12.82
N GLU A 410 20.81 32.17 -13.17
CA GLU A 410 19.79 33.13 -13.61
C GLU A 410 19.35 34.07 -12.49
N ALA A 411 19.19 33.57 -11.26
CA ALA A 411 18.91 34.40 -10.10
C ALA A 411 20.04 35.39 -9.80
N GLU A 412 21.31 34.98 -9.93
CA GLU A 412 22.48 35.85 -9.80
C GLU A 412 22.49 36.93 -10.90
N ARG A 413 22.20 36.58 -12.15
CA ARG A 413 22.10 37.54 -13.27
C ARG A 413 21.02 38.59 -13.04
N LEU A 414 19.83 38.17 -12.60
CA LEU A 414 18.72 39.07 -12.29
C LEU A 414 19.05 39.99 -11.11
N ALA A 415 19.75 39.48 -10.09
CA ALA A 415 20.22 40.28 -8.96
C ALA A 415 21.24 41.35 -9.40
N ASP A 416 22.19 41.00 -10.27
CA ASP A 416 23.18 41.92 -10.82
C ASP A 416 22.55 43.00 -11.73
N GLU A 417 21.51 42.66 -12.48
CA GLU A 417 20.74 43.62 -13.28
C GLU A 417 19.95 44.59 -12.41
N ALA A 418 19.27 44.08 -11.37
CA ALA A 418 18.58 44.91 -10.40
C ALA A 418 19.56 45.86 -9.68
N TYR A 419 20.74 45.36 -9.29
CA TYR A 419 21.78 46.17 -8.66
C TYR A 419 22.30 47.27 -9.58
N ARG A 420 22.56 46.98 -10.86
CA ARG A 420 22.99 47.99 -11.85
C ARG A 420 21.90 49.02 -12.14
N ALA A 421 20.63 48.60 -12.24
CA ALA A 421 19.50 49.51 -12.42
C ALA A 421 19.36 50.48 -11.24
N GLU A 422 19.54 49.99 -10.02
CA GLU A 422 19.50 50.82 -8.81
C GLU A 422 20.68 51.80 -8.74
N GLN A 423 21.90 51.39 -9.13
CA GLN A 423 23.04 52.30 -9.25
C GLN A 423 22.78 53.42 -10.27
N LEU A 424 22.19 53.10 -11.41
CA LEU A 424 21.82 54.10 -12.43
C LEU A 424 20.75 55.07 -11.90
N ARG A 425 19.76 54.58 -11.14
CA ARG A 425 18.75 55.44 -10.49
C ARG A 425 19.40 56.42 -9.51
N ILE A 426 20.29 55.95 -8.64
CA ILE A 426 21.02 56.78 -7.68
C ILE A 426 21.89 57.82 -8.40
N ALA A 427 22.56 57.44 -9.49
CA ALA A 427 23.36 58.35 -10.29
C ALA A 427 22.51 59.42 -10.99
N GLN A 428 21.33 59.05 -11.49
CA GLN A 428 20.37 59.98 -12.10
C GLN A 428 19.84 60.98 -11.07
N GLU A 429 19.44 60.50 -9.89
CA GLU A 429 18.99 61.36 -8.78
C GLU A 429 20.07 62.33 -8.31
N ALA A 430 21.33 61.88 -8.26
CA ALA A 430 22.47 62.75 -7.95
C ALA A 430 22.71 63.81 -9.04
N ALA A 431 22.57 63.45 -10.32
CA ALA A 431 22.71 64.37 -11.44
C ALA A 431 21.58 65.41 -11.47
N ASP A 432 20.33 65.00 -11.22
CA ASP A 432 19.18 65.89 -11.13
C ASP A 432 19.30 66.84 -9.93
N ALA A 433 19.79 66.36 -8.79
CA ALA A 433 20.08 67.21 -7.63
C ALA A 433 21.18 68.25 -7.94
N GLN A 434 22.25 67.86 -8.63
CA GLN A 434 23.30 68.80 -9.07
C GLN A 434 22.75 69.84 -10.05
N LYS A 435 21.89 69.43 -10.98
CA LYS A 435 21.24 70.33 -11.93
C LYS A 435 20.31 71.33 -11.22
N ALA A 436 19.51 70.87 -10.26
CA ALA A 436 18.64 71.73 -9.45
C ALA A 436 19.46 72.77 -8.64
N ILE A 437 20.61 72.36 -8.09
CA ILE A 437 21.53 73.28 -7.41
C ILE A 437 22.11 74.31 -8.38
N ALA A 438 22.54 73.87 -9.57
CA ALA A 438 23.08 74.77 -10.60
C ALA A 438 22.03 75.77 -11.12
N GLU A 439 20.79 75.33 -11.33
CA GLU A 439 19.67 76.20 -11.71
C GLU A 439 19.28 77.20 -10.60
N ALA A 440 19.36 76.79 -9.33
CA ALA A 440 19.16 77.68 -8.19
C ALA A 440 20.26 78.76 -8.12
N LEU A 441 21.53 78.38 -8.32
CA LEU A 441 22.66 79.32 -8.40
C LEU A 441 22.56 80.27 -9.60
N ALA A 442 22.09 79.80 -10.75
CA ALA A 442 21.87 80.64 -11.93
C ALA A 442 20.73 81.66 -11.70
N LYS A 443 19.65 81.26 -11.01
CA LYS A 443 18.56 82.17 -10.61
C LYS A 443 19.00 83.22 -9.58
N GLU A 444 19.90 82.88 -8.65
CA GLU A 444 20.50 83.87 -7.75
C GLU A 444 21.41 84.86 -8.51
N ALA A 445 22.12 84.40 -9.55
CA ALA A 445 22.93 85.27 -10.40
C ALA A 445 22.08 86.22 -11.27
N GLU A 446 20.90 85.80 -11.73
CA GLU A 446 19.95 86.67 -12.47
C GLU A 446 19.16 87.63 -11.56
N ASN A 447 18.94 87.29 -10.29
CA ASN A 447 18.26 88.17 -9.33
C ASN A 447 19.19 89.19 -8.63
N GLY A 448 20.48 89.23 -8.98
CA GLY A 448 21.46 90.17 -8.42
C GLY A 448 21.36 91.61 -8.92
N ASN A 449 20.26 92.02 -9.59
CA ASN A 449 20.12 93.39 -10.07
C ASN A 449 18.66 93.86 -10.16
N ASN A 450 17.97 94.00 -9.01
CA ASN A 450 17.24 95.25 -8.74
C ASN A 450 16.75 95.38 -7.29
N ASN A 451 16.80 96.63 -6.87
CA ASN A 451 16.68 97.15 -5.53
C ASN A 451 15.23 97.55 -5.24
N GLY A 452 14.77 97.37 -3.99
CA GLY A 452 13.84 98.32 -3.36
C GLY A 452 12.47 97.80 -2.92
N GLY A 453 12.28 97.82 -1.59
CA GLY A 453 11.04 98.26 -0.92
C GLY A 453 10.16 97.13 -0.38
N ASP A 454 10.25 96.80 0.92
CA ASP A 454 9.36 97.25 2.02
C ASP A 454 7.96 96.58 1.95
N ASN A 455 7.33 96.00 2.99
CA ASN A 455 7.46 96.21 4.43
C ASN A 455 6.63 95.15 5.21
N SER A 456 7.03 94.89 6.46
CA SER A 456 6.19 94.58 7.65
C SER A 456 5.39 93.25 7.79
N SER A 457 5.78 92.38 8.74
CA SER A 457 5.22 92.38 10.11
C SER A 457 5.86 91.31 11.01
N ASP A 458 6.16 91.75 12.24
CA ASP A 458 6.80 91.03 13.34
C ASP A 458 5.96 89.87 13.93
N ASP A 459 6.64 88.81 14.37
CA ASP A 459 6.98 88.56 15.80
C ASP A 459 6.76 87.10 16.24
N LYS A 460 7.88 86.37 16.43
CA LYS A 460 8.21 85.59 17.64
C LYS A 460 9.59 84.92 17.51
N GLU A 461 10.56 85.60 18.13
CA GLU A 461 11.60 85.10 19.07
C GLU A 461 11.75 83.58 19.28
N THR A 462 12.91 82.99 19.53
CA THR A 462 14.33 83.39 19.72
C THR A 462 15.13 82.06 19.75
N GLY A 463 16.24 81.89 19.02
CA GLY A 463 17.63 82.29 19.37
C GLY A 463 18.46 81.02 19.67
N SER A 464 19.76 80.86 19.43
CA SER A 464 20.87 81.70 18.98
C SER A 464 22.06 80.71 18.84
N SER A 465 22.90 80.75 17.81
CA SER A 465 24.17 81.48 17.89
C SER A 465 24.84 81.63 16.53
N ASP A 466 25.34 82.85 16.34
CA ASP A 466 26.02 83.40 15.19
C ASP A 466 27.33 82.69 14.83
N ILE A 467 27.57 82.53 13.52
CA ILE A 467 28.90 82.80 12.98
C ILE A 467 28.73 83.59 11.67
N GLY A 468 28.97 84.90 11.77
CA GLY A 468 29.06 85.79 10.64
C GLY A 468 30.42 85.68 9.95
N SER A 469 30.43 86.09 8.68
CA SER A 469 31.60 86.63 7.99
C SER A 469 32.73 85.65 7.66
N TRP A 470 32.50 84.66 6.77
CA TRP A 470 33.44 84.27 5.70
C TRP A 470 32.60 83.72 4.52
N GLY A 471 32.87 84.23 3.32
CA GLY A 471 32.04 84.05 2.12
C GLY A 471 31.91 82.63 1.55
N PRO A 472 31.20 82.45 0.43
CA PRO A 472 30.68 81.19 -0.13
C PRO A 472 31.69 80.05 -0.40
N PHE A 473 32.98 80.23 -0.14
CA PHE A 473 34.02 79.22 -0.27
C PHE A 473 34.04 78.18 0.86
N ALA A 474 33.55 78.49 2.07
CA ALA A 474 33.55 77.54 3.19
C ALA A 474 32.45 76.46 3.05
N ALA A 475 31.28 76.82 2.49
CA ALA A 475 30.19 75.89 2.24
C ALA A 475 30.52 74.92 1.08
N ILE A 476 31.21 75.40 0.04
CA ILE A 476 31.65 74.58 -1.09
C ILE A 476 32.75 73.59 -0.68
N ALA A 477 33.69 73.99 0.18
CA ALA A 477 34.72 73.08 0.71
C ALA A 477 34.13 71.98 1.62
N ALA A 478 33.10 72.28 2.41
CA ALA A 478 32.40 71.30 3.24
C ALA A 478 31.60 70.28 2.40
N ILE A 479 31.00 70.71 1.28
CA ILE A 479 30.26 69.86 0.36
C ILE A 479 31.20 68.97 -0.48
N ILE A 480 32.34 69.51 -0.94
CA ILE A 480 33.37 68.72 -1.64
C ILE A 480 34.02 67.69 -0.70
N ALA A 481 34.25 68.05 0.58
CA ALA A 481 34.76 67.12 1.59
C ALA A 481 33.74 66.02 1.95
N ALA A 482 32.43 66.33 1.95
CA ALA A 482 31.37 65.34 2.15
C ALA A 482 31.23 64.38 0.96
N ILE A 483 31.42 64.85 -0.28
CA ILE A 483 31.44 64.02 -1.49
C ILE A 483 32.67 63.11 -1.53
N ALA A 484 33.84 63.60 -1.09
CA ALA A 484 35.07 62.81 -0.98
C ALA A 484 35.03 61.74 0.13
N ALA A 485 34.23 61.95 1.18
CA ALA A 485 34.04 60.98 2.27
C ALA A 485 33.11 59.81 1.90
N ILE A 486 32.24 59.98 0.89
CA ILE A 486 31.29 58.96 0.44
C ILE A 486 31.88 58.08 -0.68
N PHE A 487 32.89 58.56 -1.44
CA PHE A 487 33.57 57.80 -2.51
C PHE A 487 35.10 57.87 -2.42
N PRO A 488 35.78 56.92 -1.74
CA PRO A 488 37.24 56.92 -1.60
C PRO A 488 38.00 56.76 -2.93
N PHE A 489 37.35 56.20 -3.96
CA PHE A 489 38.00 55.81 -5.22
C PHE A 489 38.22 56.94 -6.24
N LEU A 490 37.63 58.13 -6.04
CA LEU A 490 37.82 59.29 -6.94
C LEU A 490 39.06 60.13 -6.62
N SER A 491 39.76 59.88 -5.51
CA SER A 491 40.97 60.61 -5.12
C SER A 491 42.23 60.26 -5.94
N GLY A 492 42.15 59.28 -6.84
CA GLY A 492 43.28 58.81 -7.66
C GLY A 492 43.48 59.48 -9.02
N ILE A 493 42.54 60.30 -9.52
CA ILE A 493 42.52 60.69 -10.95
C ILE A 493 42.78 62.18 -11.24
N VAL A 494 43.01 63.06 -10.25
CA VAL A 494 43.42 64.45 -10.56
C VAL A 494 44.63 64.88 -9.72
N LYS A 495 45.81 64.77 -10.31
CA LYS A 495 47.01 65.55 -9.95
C LYS A 495 47.15 66.70 -10.95
N PHE A 496 47.11 67.91 -10.39
CA PHE A 496 47.30 69.26 -10.95
C PHE A 496 46.21 69.83 -11.86
#